data_AF-A0A1L9V086-F1
#
_entry.id   AF-A0A1L9V086-F1
#
_cell.length_a   1.000
_cell.length_b   1.000
_cell.length_c   1.000
_cell.angle_alpha   90.00
_cell.angle_beta   90.00
_cell.angle_gamma   90.00
#
_symmetry.space_group_name_H-M   'P 1'
#
loop_
_entity.id
_entity.type
_entity.pdbx_description
1 polymer ?
#
loop_
_entity_poly.entity_id
_entity_poly.type
_entity_poly.pdbx_seq_one_letter_code
_entity_poly.pdbx_strand_id
1 'polypeptide(L)'
;MPGSDALRALKLLSRSSGGLLSGAETTTQRCLTKSFSRSMATEAQSPVDNLTREVPKPVWNPEPVKATLYSFPSMEPLRFVEYPRNHLLMPLRKDILHRAVVYEGDMTRQGTASTKWRDDVHGSGRKLHAQKGTGKARVGDKKSPIRRGGGVAFGPHPRDFSTELPQKIYDQAWRIALSYRYKRGQLIIVDNEITLPEGATPHIVEEIFKVNCWGRHYGRSTLITDQPNEELFETVRHVGEHAKILDRRDVDVKDLLETGRLIIEKQALDRILSQHSRDLKNKPAKALY
;
A
#
# COMPACT_ATOMS: atom_id res chain seq x y z
N MET A 1 6.52 44.92 -26.03
CA MET A 1 6.51 44.84 -27.50
C MET A 1 7.71 44.01 -27.95
N PRO A 2 7.48 42.81 -28.48
CA PRO A 2 8.51 41.97 -29.07
C PRO A 2 8.70 42.32 -30.56
N GLY A 3 9.88 42.08 -31.11
CA GLY A 3 10.11 42.18 -32.54
C GLY A 3 11.32 41.37 -32.97
N SER A 4 11.04 40.45 -33.91
CA SER A 4 11.87 40.04 -35.06
C SER A 4 13.23 39.37 -34.79
N ASP A 5 13.67 38.30 -35.44
CA ASP A 5 13.15 37.46 -36.52
C ASP A 5 13.91 36.12 -36.39
N ALA A 6 13.25 34.96 -36.40
CA ALA A 6 13.05 34.18 -37.62
C ALA A 6 14.28 34.23 -38.56
N LEU A 7 15.17 33.22 -38.48
CA LEU A 7 15.94 32.64 -39.60
C LEU A 7 17.12 31.78 -39.08
N ARG A 8 16.85 30.52 -38.73
CA ARG A 8 17.82 29.42 -38.92
C ARG A 8 17.11 28.08 -38.98
N ALA A 9 16.54 27.84 -40.15
CA ALA A 9 16.10 26.53 -40.60
C ALA A 9 17.28 25.74 -41.19
N LEU A 10 17.06 24.42 -41.29
CA LEU A 10 17.88 23.35 -41.93
C LEU A 10 18.91 22.73 -40.96
N LYS A 11 18.95 21.40 -40.72
CA LYS A 11 18.61 20.25 -41.58
C LYS A 11 18.62 18.95 -40.74
N LEU A 12 17.92 17.91 -41.25
CA LEU A 12 17.88 16.48 -40.86
C LEU A 12 16.65 16.08 -40.00
N LEU A 13 15.47 15.94 -40.61
CA LEU A 13 14.94 14.76 -41.34
C LEU A 13 14.53 13.59 -40.43
N SER A 14 13.30 13.70 -39.94
CA SER A 14 12.39 12.59 -39.66
C SER A 14 12.01 11.88 -40.96
N ARG A 15 12.03 10.54 -40.95
CA ARG A 15 11.41 9.70 -41.98
C ARG A 15 10.07 9.20 -41.42
N SER A 16 8.96 9.68 -41.97
CA SER A 16 7.71 8.93 -41.99
C SER A 16 7.23 8.84 -43.44
N SER A 17 6.95 7.62 -43.88
CA SER A 17 6.50 7.29 -45.22
C SER A 17 4.98 7.36 -45.29
N GLY A 18 4.46 8.38 -45.96
CA GLY A 18 3.06 8.52 -46.29
C GLY A 18 2.91 9.37 -47.55
N GLY A 19 3.23 8.79 -48.71
CA GLY A 19 3.09 9.44 -50.01
C GLY A 19 1.73 9.14 -50.61
N LEU A 20 0.92 10.20 -50.78
CA LEU A 20 -0.18 10.26 -51.74
C LEU A 20 0.40 10.44 -53.14
N LEU A 21 -0.04 9.62 -54.11
CA LEU A 21 0.10 9.90 -55.52
C LEU A 21 -1.29 9.91 -56.16
N SER A 22 -1.71 11.13 -56.53
CA SER A 22 -2.75 11.40 -57.51
C SER A 22 -2.19 11.15 -58.92
N GLY A 23 -2.93 10.44 -59.77
CA GLY A 23 -2.59 10.34 -61.20
C GLY A 23 -3.55 9.51 -62.06
N ALA A 24 -4.27 10.23 -62.93
CA ALA A 24 -4.87 9.92 -64.23
C ALA A 24 -5.82 8.71 -64.42
N GLU A 25 -7.08 9.04 -64.68
CA GLU A 25 -8.08 8.20 -65.36
C GLU A 25 -7.61 7.81 -66.77
N THR A 26 -7.56 6.50 -67.07
CA THR A 26 -7.60 6.02 -68.45
C THR A 26 -8.54 4.82 -68.56
N THR A 27 -9.55 5.03 -69.38
CA THR A 27 -10.56 4.10 -69.84
C THR A 27 -9.92 2.96 -70.63
N THR A 28 -10.26 1.70 -70.38
CA THR A 28 -10.36 0.68 -71.44
C THR A 28 -11.30 -0.45 -71.05
N GLN A 29 -11.94 -0.98 -72.09
CA GLN A 29 -13.22 -1.67 -72.08
C GLN A 29 -13.17 -3.14 -71.68
N ARG A 30 -14.33 -3.61 -71.22
CA ARG A 30 -14.86 -4.98 -71.34
C ARG A 30 -14.16 -5.84 -72.40
N CYS A 31 -13.70 -7.01 -72.00
CA CYS A 31 -13.82 -8.23 -72.79
C CYS A 31 -14.36 -9.35 -71.89
N LEU A 32 -15.64 -9.63 -72.10
CA LEU A 32 -16.33 -10.81 -71.58
C LEU A 32 -15.71 -12.06 -72.20
N THR A 33 -15.33 -13.03 -71.38
CA THR A 33 -15.31 -14.44 -71.78
C THR A 33 -16.21 -15.23 -70.84
N LYS A 34 -17.29 -15.78 -71.41
CA LYS A 34 -18.04 -16.93 -70.89
C LYS A 34 -17.05 -18.11 -70.82
N SER A 35 -17.10 -19.10 -69.93
CA SER A 35 -18.09 -19.61 -68.98
C SER A 35 -17.39 -20.78 -68.28
N PHE A 36 -17.68 -21.08 -67.02
CA PHE A 36 -18.04 -22.44 -66.58
C PHE A 36 -18.63 -22.35 -65.17
N SER A 37 -19.96 -22.43 -65.11
CA SER A 37 -20.71 -22.67 -63.89
C SER A 37 -20.38 -24.07 -63.37
N ARG A 38 -19.84 -24.16 -62.15
CA ARG A 38 -19.94 -25.36 -61.34
C ARG A 38 -20.80 -25.04 -60.12
N SER A 39 -22.11 -25.08 -60.34
CA SER A 39 -23.12 -25.01 -59.30
C SER A 39 -23.27 -26.39 -58.65
N MET A 40 -22.52 -26.68 -57.59
CA MET A 40 -22.79 -27.79 -56.66
C MET A 40 -21.97 -27.55 -55.38
N ALA A 41 -22.34 -26.53 -54.61
CA ALA A 41 -22.03 -26.46 -53.19
C ALA A 41 -23.32 -26.04 -52.50
N THR A 42 -24.06 -27.03 -52.00
CA THR A 42 -25.19 -26.79 -51.11
C THR A 42 -24.61 -26.15 -49.86
N GLU A 43 -24.83 -24.84 -49.68
CA GLU A 43 -24.61 -24.19 -48.39
C GLU A 43 -25.58 -24.83 -47.40
N ALA A 44 -25.07 -25.76 -46.60
CA ALA A 44 -25.76 -26.18 -45.40
C ALA A 44 -25.77 -24.95 -44.47
N GLN A 45 -26.90 -24.23 -44.45
CA GLN A 45 -27.19 -23.29 -43.39
C GLN A 45 -27.20 -24.09 -42.10
N SER A 46 -26.10 -24.05 -41.34
CA SER A 46 -26.13 -24.49 -39.96
C SER A 46 -27.28 -23.73 -39.30
N PRO A 47 -28.25 -24.41 -38.65
CA PRO A 47 -29.22 -23.72 -37.84
C PRO A 47 -28.43 -23.16 -36.67
N VAL A 48 -27.95 -21.92 -36.83
CA VAL A 48 -27.56 -21.10 -35.69
C VAL A 48 -28.89 -20.65 -35.09
N ASP A 49 -29.61 -21.62 -34.53
CA ASP A 49 -30.67 -21.33 -33.60
C ASP A 49 -30.05 -20.39 -32.58
N ASN A 50 -30.62 -19.18 -32.51
CA ASN A 50 -30.31 -18.15 -31.52
C ASN A 50 -30.66 -18.69 -30.12
N LEU A 51 -29.91 -19.69 -29.66
CA LEU A 51 -29.74 -19.99 -28.27
C LEU A 51 -28.64 -19.05 -27.75
N THR A 52 -28.91 -17.75 -27.77
CA THR A 52 -28.49 -16.89 -26.66
C THR A 52 -29.19 -17.45 -25.42
N ARG A 53 -28.70 -18.59 -24.92
CA ARG A 53 -28.88 -18.97 -23.53
C ARG A 53 -28.19 -17.85 -22.78
N GLU A 54 -28.95 -16.85 -22.39
CA GLU A 54 -28.53 -15.94 -21.32
C GLU A 54 -28.22 -16.86 -20.15
N VAL A 55 -26.95 -17.19 -19.96
CA VAL A 55 -26.51 -17.91 -18.77
C VAL A 55 -26.89 -16.96 -17.63
N PRO A 56 -27.86 -17.31 -16.78
CA PRO A 56 -28.29 -16.41 -15.72
C PRO A 56 -27.05 -16.11 -14.89
N LYS A 57 -26.62 -14.84 -14.86
CA LYS A 57 -25.47 -14.44 -14.05
C LYS A 57 -25.83 -14.78 -12.61
N PRO A 58 -25.12 -15.68 -11.93
CA PRO A 58 -25.45 -16.01 -10.56
C PRO A 58 -25.36 -14.73 -9.73
N VAL A 59 -26.46 -14.36 -9.08
CA VAL A 59 -26.49 -13.23 -8.14
C VAL A 59 -25.74 -13.69 -6.89
N TRP A 60 -24.45 -13.37 -6.85
CA TRP A 60 -23.58 -13.70 -5.72
C TRP A 60 -23.82 -12.72 -4.57
N ASN A 61 -24.77 -13.05 -3.69
CA ASN A 61 -25.02 -12.33 -2.43
C ASN A 61 -24.47 -13.15 -1.27
N PRO A 62 -23.18 -13.02 -0.93
CA PRO A 62 -22.61 -13.74 0.20
C PRO A 62 -23.20 -13.22 1.51
N GLU A 63 -23.48 -14.12 2.44
CA GLU A 63 -23.96 -13.75 3.77
C GLU A 63 -22.97 -12.83 4.51
N PRO A 64 -23.48 -11.89 5.32
CA PRO A 64 -22.64 -11.05 6.15
C PRO A 64 -21.95 -11.85 7.26
N VAL A 65 -20.85 -11.29 7.74
CA VAL A 65 -20.00 -11.86 8.79
C VAL A 65 -20.52 -11.36 10.14
N LYS A 66 -20.82 -12.28 11.06
CA LYS A 66 -21.26 -11.96 12.42
C LYS A 66 -20.05 -11.82 13.35
N ALA A 67 -19.92 -10.69 14.03
CA ALA A 67 -18.90 -10.46 15.03
C ALA A 67 -19.56 -10.14 16.38
N THR A 68 -19.05 -10.73 17.46
CA THR A 68 -19.57 -10.51 18.82
C THR A 68 -19.04 -9.19 19.37
N LEU A 69 -19.93 -8.40 19.97
CA LEU A 69 -19.55 -7.24 20.77
C LEU A 69 -19.41 -7.63 22.22
N TYR A 70 -18.36 -7.13 22.85
CA TYR A 70 -18.08 -7.33 24.27
C TYR A 70 -18.27 -6.03 25.05
N SER A 71 -18.67 -6.13 26.31
CA SER A 71 -18.54 -5.04 27.28
C SER A 71 -17.13 -5.01 27.84
N PHE A 72 -16.48 -3.85 27.90
CA PHE A 72 -15.25 -3.67 28.66
C PHE A 72 -15.61 -2.99 30.00
N PRO A 73 -15.06 -3.42 31.15
CA PRO A 73 -13.97 -4.39 31.37
C PRO A 73 -14.40 -5.86 31.58
N SER A 74 -15.69 -6.14 31.78
CA SER A 74 -16.18 -7.49 32.17
C SER A 74 -16.05 -8.57 31.09
N MET A 75 -15.92 -8.17 29.82
CA MET A 75 -15.83 -9.05 28.65
C MET A 75 -17.05 -9.96 28.45
N GLU A 76 -18.23 -9.47 28.83
CA GLU A 76 -19.48 -10.17 28.58
C GLU A 76 -19.92 -9.97 27.12
N PRO A 77 -20.34 -11.04 26.41
CA PRO A 77 -20.85 -10.91 25.05
C PRO A 77 -22.25 -10.28 25.07
N LEU A 78 -22.39 -9.11 24.47
CA LEU A 78 -23.63 -8.33 24.46
C LEU A 78 -24.56 -8.74 23.30
N ARG A 79 -24.05 -8.63 22.07
CA ARG A 79 -24.83 -8.85 20.84
C ARG A 79 -23.93 -9.14 19.65
N PHE A 80 -24.53 -9.63 18.57
CA PHE A 80 -23.84 -9.77 17.28
C PHE A 80 -24.02 -8.51 16.42
N VAL A 81 -22.95 -8.13 15.73
CA VAL A 81 -22.94 -7.12 14.67
C VAL A 81 -22.58 -7.78 13.36
N GLU A 82 -23.24 -7.36 12.29
CA GLU A 82 -23.03 -7.87 10.95
C GLU A 82 -22.14 -6.93 10.14
N TYR A 83 -21.08 -7.49 9.55
CA TYR A 83 -20.18 -6.79 8.65
C TYR A 83 -20.19 -7.44 7.27
N PRO A 84 -20.06 -6.68 6.16
CA PRO A 84 -19.94 -7.29 4.86
C PRO A 84 -18.67 -8.16 4.77
N ARG A 85 -18.77 -9.29 4.03
CA ARG A 85 -17.67 -10.26 3.86
C ARG A 85 -16.35 -9.64 3.40
N ASN A 86 -16.44 -8.59 2.58
CA ASN A 86 -15.27 -7.89 2.03
C ASN A 86 -14.47 -7.10 3.07
N HIS A 87 -15.00 -6.90 4.29
CA HIS A 87 -14.31 -6.21 5.38
C HIS A 87 -13.58 -7.16 6.33
N LEU A 88 -14.27 -8.15 6.88
CA LEU A 88 -13.74 -9.02 7.94
C LEU A 88 -13.48 -10.47 7.53
N LEU A 89 -13.80 -10.87 6.29
CA LEU A 89 -13.59 -12.25 5.83
C LEU A 89 -12.94 -12.33 4.45
N MET A 90 -11.98 -11.44 4.18
CA MET A 90 -11.13 -11.51 2.99
C MET A 90 -10.18 -12.72 3.02
N PRO A 91 -9.80 -13.27 1.86
CA PRO A 91 -8.74 -14.28 1.78
C PRO A 91 -7.39 -13.69 2.20
N LEU A 92 -6.57 -14.49 2.88
CA LEU A 92 -5.24 -14.07 3.31
C LEU A 92 -4.34 -13.91 2.07
N ARG A 93 -3.81 -12.69 1.88
CA ARG A 93 -2.90 -12.34 0.78
C ARG A 93 -1.62 -11.73 1.34
N LYS A 94 -0.59 -12.57 1.50
CA LYS A 94 0.70 -12.20 2.09
C LYS A 94 1.47 -11.18 1.24
N ASP A 95 1.30 -11.24 -0.07
CA ASP A 95 1.86 -10.32 -1.06
C ASP A 95 1.41 -8.87 -0.82
N ILE A 96 0.11 -8.65 -0.62
CA ILE A 96 -0.45 -7.32 -0.37
C ILE A 96 -0.02 -6.82 1.01
N LEU A 97 -0.10 -7.66 2.04
CA LEU A 97 0.33 -7.30 3.39
C LEU A 97 1.81 -6.90 3.44
N HIS A 98 2.67 -7.68 2.79
CA HIS A 98 4.10 -7.38 2.71
C HIS A 98 4.35 -6.02 2.05
N ARG A 99 3.67 -5.72 0.94
CA ARG A 99 3.82 -4.42 0.25
C ARG A 99 3.40 -3.24 1.14
N ALA A 100 2.31 -3.38 1.88
CA ALA A 100 1.85 -2.33 2.79
C ALA A 100 2.85 -2.09 3.94
N VAL A 101 3.33 -3.16 4.58
CA VAL A 101 4.29 -3.04 5.70
C VAL A 101 5.64 -2.49 5.24
N VAL A 102 6.13 -2.88 4.06
CA VAL A 102 7.37 -2.30 3.50
C VAL A 102 7.18 -0.82 3.18
N TYR A 103 6.04 -0.45 2.57
CA TYR A 103 5.69 0.94 2.30
C TYR A 103 5.66 1.80 3.57
N GLU A 104 5.04 1.32 4.65
CA GLU A 104 5.04 2.00 5.96
C GLU A 104 6.46 2.16 6.53
N GLY A 105 7.28 1.11 6.42
CA GLY A 105 8.67 1.13 6.89
C GLY A 105 9.56 2.11 6.12
N ASP A 106 9.39 2.19 4.81
CA ASP A 106 10.10 3.12 3.93
C ASP A 106 9.70 4.58 4.22
N MET A 107 8.41 4.85 4.43
CA MET A 107 7.88 6.18 4.79
C MET A 107 8.34 6.67 6.16
N THR A 108 8.48 5.76 7.13
CA THR A 108 8.92 6.10 8.50
C THR A 108 10.43 6.42 8.56
N ARG A 109 11.19 6.07 7.53
CA ARG A 109 12.65 6.16 7.55
C ARG A 109 13.14 7.60 7.35
N GLN A 110 13.94 8.10 8.29
CA GLN A 110 14.46 9.47 8.26
C GLN A 110 15.52 9.74 7.18
N GLY A 111 16.36 8.74 6.86
CA GLY A 111 17.34 8.85 5.77
C GLY A 111 18.47 9.89 5.94
N THR A 112 18.92 10.18 7.17
CA THR A 112 19.90 11.26 7.49
C THR A 112 21.37 10.88 7.38
N ALA A 113 21.69 9.63 7.01
CA ALA A 113 23.08 9.18 6.91
C ALA A 113 23.84 9.98 5.85
N SER A 114 24.94 10.61 6.23
CA SER A 114 25.75 11.44 5.35
C SER A 114 27.23 11.13 5.50
N THR A 115 27.92 11.06 4.37
CA THR A 115 29.38 10.95 4.30
C THR A 115 29.94 12.11 3.49
N LYS A 116 31.24 12.36 3.63
CA LYS A 116 31.90 13.42 2.86
C LYS A 116 32.45 12.83 1.56
N TRP A 117 32.08 13.43 0.43
CA TRP A 117 32.78 13.16 -0.83
C TRP A 117 34.19 13.72 -0.77
N ARG A 118 35.04 13.32 -1.73
CA ARG A 118 36.39 13.88 -1.88
C ARG A 118 36.39 15.41 -1.99
N ASP A 119 35.30 15.99 -2.47
CA ASP A 119 35.17 17.43 -2.66
C ASP A 119 34.81 18.14 -1.34
N ASP A 120 34.02 17.50 -0.47
CA ASP A 120 33.61 18.00 0.85
C ASP A 120 34.67 17.83 1.94
N VAL A 121 35.64 16.94 1.74
CA VAL A 121 36.72 16.71 2.70
C VAL A 121 37.62 17.95 2.77
N HIS A 122 37.93 18.38 3.99
CA HIS A 122 38.80 19.53 4.21
C HIS A 122 40.24 19.25 3.72
N GLY A 123 40.74 20.02 2.75
CA GLY A 123 42.09 19.87 2.25
C GLY A 123 42.38 20.54 0.91
N SER A 124 43.68 20.70 0.63
CA SER A 124 44.15 21.22 -0.67
C SER A 124 43.85 20.25 -1.82
N GLY A 125 43.34 20.79 -2.92
CA GLY A 125 43.20 20.11 -4.22
C GLY A 125 44.50 20.04 -5.03
N ARG A 126 45.63 20.52 -4.47
CA ARG A 126 46.93 20.47 -5.15
C ARG A 126 47.39 19.02 -5.31
N LYS A 127 47.93 18.72 -6.49
CA LYS A 127 48.61 17.46 -6.75
C LYS A 127 49.78 17.25 -5.79
N LEU A 128 49.88 16.07 -5.19
CA LEU A 128 50.87 15.78 -4.14
C LEU A 128 52.31 15.73 -4.64
N HIS A 129 52.53 15.16 -5.83
CA HIS A 129 53.85 15.09 -6.46
C HIS A 129 53.75 15.10 -7.98
N ALA A 130 54.88 15.32 -8.65
CA ALA A 130 54.97 15.38 -10.11
C ALA A 130 54.47 14.09 -10.79
N GLN A 131 54.03 14.19 -12.05
CA GLN A 131 53.44 13.07 -12.81
C GLN A 131 54.43 11.91 -13.05
N LYS A 132 55.74 12.21 -13.07
CA LYS A 132 56.85 11.28 -13.32
C LYS A 132 58.05 11.71 -12.46
N GLY A 133 59.05 10.84 -12.33
CA GLY A 133 60.33 11.14 -11.66
C GLY A 133 60.41 10.76 -10.18
N THR A 134 59.31 10.36 -9.53
CA THR A 134 59.30 10.01 -8.10
C THR A 134 59.47 8.52 -7.78
N GLY A 135 59.41 7.63 -8.78
CA GLY A 135 59.44 6.16 -8.57
C GLY A 135 58.24 5.57 -7.82
N LYS A 136 57.23 6.38 -7.49
CA LYS A 136 56.01 5.97 -6.77
C LYS A 136 54.81 5.93 -7.71
N ALA A 137 53.72 5.29 -7.26
CA ALA A 137 52.43 5.34 -7.95
C ALA A 137 51.98 6.80 -8.21
N ARG A 138 51.27 7.02 -9.32
CA ARG A 138 50.73 8.34 -9.68
C ARG A 138 49.63 8.73 -8.70
N VAL A 139 49.66 9.98 -8.23
CA VAL A 139 48.67 10.49 -7.28
C VAL A 139 48.17 11.86 -7.72
N GLY A 140 46.88 12.09 -7.46
CA GLY A 140 46.24 13.39 -7.58
C GLY A 140 46.35 14.19 -6.28
N ASP A 141 45.22 14.66 -5.80
CA ASP A 141 45.07 15.43 -4.56
C ASP A 141 45.01 14.55 -3.31
N LYS A 142 45.11 15.17 -2.13
CA LYS A 142 45.17 14.43 -0.88
C LYS A 142 43.85 13.78 -0.46
N LYS A 143 42.72 14.25 -1.01
CA LYS A 143 41.35 13.89 -0.61
C LYS A 143 40.81 12.67 -1.35
N SER A 144 41.63 12.04 -2.19
CA SER A 144 41.29 10.82 -2.91
C SER A 144 40.83 9.68 -1.98
N PRO A 145 39.75 8.97 -2.31
CA PRO A 145 39.20 7.87 -1.48
C PRO A 145 40.18 6.70 -1.28
N ILE A 146 41.19 6.56 -2.15
CA ILE A 146 42.23 5.52 -2.03
C ILE A 146 43.15 5.80 -0.83
N ARG A 147 43.21 7.05 -0.37
CA ARG A 147 44.12 7.50 0.69
C ARG A 147 43.40 7.56 2.03
N ARG A 148 44.17 7.33 3.11
CA ARG A 148 43.70 7.57 4.48
C ARG A 148 43.33 9.05 4.66
N GLY A 149 42.17 9.30 5.26
CA GLY A 149 41.62 10.65 5.42
C GLY A 149 41.07 11.29 4.13
N GLY A 150 40.94 10.51 3.05
CA GLY A 150 40.19 10.91 1.85
C GLY A 150 38.68 10.78 2.03
N GLY A 151 37.92 11.27 1.03
CA GLY A 151 36.45 11.15 1.02
C GLY A 151 35.99 9.72 0.72
N VAL A 152 34.70 9.45 0.90
CA VAL A 152 34.09 8.15 0.57
C VAL A 152 33.48 8.22 -0.82
N ALA A 153 33.79 7.28 -1.73
CA ALA A 153 33.36 7.34 -3.13
C ALA A 153 31.87 7.01 -3.34
N PHE A 154 31.36 6.00 -2.63
CA PHE A 154 29.95 5.55 -2.69
C PHE A 154 29.37 5.42 -1.30
N GLY A 155 29.61 6.43 -0.46
CA GLY A 155 29.05 6.49 0.88
C GLY A 155 27.57 6.91 0.85
N PRO A 156 26.84 6.71 1.96
CA PRO A 156 25.47 7.20 2.07
C PRO A 156 25.44 8.74 2.09
N HIS A 157 24.39 9.27 1.48
CA HIS A 157 24.01 10.69 1.56
C HIS A 157 22.55 10.79 1.99
N PRO A 158 22.16 11.94 2.59
CA PRO A 158 20.78 12.17 2.95
C PRO A 158 19.89 12.03 1.71
N ARG A 159 18.92 11.13 1.79
CA ARG A 159 18.00 10.84 0.69
C ARG A 159 16.66 10.42 1.24
N ASP A 160 15.63 10.68 0.44
CA ASP A 160 14.31 10.15 0.71
C ASP A 160 14.26 8.65 0.36
N PHE A 161 13.70 7.87 1.27
CA PHE A 161 13.48 6.43 1.10
C PHE A 161 12.03 6.09 0.83
N SER A 162 11.13 7.07 0.83
CA SER A 162 9.71 6.87 0.58
C SER A 162 9.46 6.13 -0.73
N THR A 163 8.56 5.15 -0.67
CA THR A 163 8.09 4.41 -1.83
C THR A 163 6.60 4.68 -2.04
N GLU A 164 6.10 4.58 -3.27
CA GLU A 164 4.68 4.81 -3.56
C GLU A 164 3.88 3.51 -3.56
N LEU A 165 2.67 3.54 -2.98
CA LEU A 165 1.71 2.44 -3.01
C LEU A 165 0.32 2.95 -3.43
N PRO A 166 -0.33 2.33 -4.44
CA PRO A 166 -1.69 2.70 -4.81
C PRO A 166 -2.65 2.60 -3.62
N GLN A 167 -3.42 3.65 -3.35
CA GLN A 167 -4.31 3.74 -2.18
C GLN A 167 -5.27 2.54 -2.07
N LYS A 168 -5.79 2.04 -3.21
CA LYS A 168 -6.67 0.86 -3.22
C LYS A 168 -5.99 -0.42 -2.72
N ILE A 169 -4.68 -0.57 -2.97
CA ILE A 169 -3.89 -1.71 -2.49
C ILE A 169 -3.68 -1.58 -0.98
N TYR A 170 -3.41 -0.36 -0.50
CA TYR A 170 -3.28 -0.07 0.92
C TYR A 170 -4.59 -0.35 1.69
N ASP A 171 -5.71 0.15 1.19
CA ASP A 171 -7.05 -0.12 1.75
C ASP A 171 -7.38 -1.62 1.79
N GLN A 172 -6.98 -2.36 0.75
CA GLN A 172 -7.12 -3.81 0.71
C GLN A 172 -6.25 -4.49 1.77
N ALA A 173 -5.02 -4.01 2.00
CA ALA A 173 -4.12 -4.55 3.02
C ALA A 173 -4.71 -4.44 4.44
N TRP A 174 -5.28 -3.28 4.77
CA TRP A 174 -6.02 -3.05 6.02
C TRP A 174 -7.10 -4.10 6.28
N ARG A 175 -7.97 -4.31 5.29
CA ARG A 175 -9.07 -5.29 5.44
C ARG A 175 -8.57 -6.73 5.49
N ILE A 176 -7.50 -7.07 4.75
CA ILE A 176 -6.86 -8.39 4.85
C ILE A 176 -6.27 -8.61 6.25
N ALA A 177 -5.62 -7.60 6.84
CA ALA A 177 -5.05 -7.69 8.18
C ALA A 177 -6.15 -7.88 9.25
N LEU A 178 -7.21 -7.09 9.20
CA LEU A 178 -8.37 -7.25 10.08
C LEU A 178 -9.06 -8.60 9.89
N SER A 179 -9.23 -9.03 8.63
CA SER A 179 -9.81 -10.35 8.32
C SER A 179 -8.95 -11.50 8.86
N TYR A 180 -7.62 -11.35 8.83
CA TYR A 180 -6.70 -12.33 9.40
C TYR A 180 -6.86 -12.43 10.91
N ARG A 181 -7.00 -11.30 11.61
CA ARG A 181 -7.26 -11.28 13.07
C ARG A 181 -8.61 -11.87 13.41
N TYR A 182 -9.65 -11.52 12.66
CA TYR A 182 -10.99 -12.05 12.83
C TYR A 182 -11.01 -13.58 12.68
N LYS A 183 -10.42 -14.12 11.61
CA LYS A 183 -10.34 -15.57 11.36
C LYS A 183 -9.62 -16.36 12.46
N ARG A 184 -8.71 -15.72 13.19
CA ARG A 184 -7.98 -16.34 14.31
C ARG A 184 -8.65 -16.13 15.67
N GLY A 185 -9.79 -15.44 15.73
CA GLY A 185 -10.43 -15.06 17.00
C GLY A 185 -9.59 -14.07 17.82
N GLN A 186 -8.70 -13.32 17.17
CA GLN A 186 -7.80 -12.37 17.81
C GLN A 186 -8.31 -10.92 17.75
N LEU A 187 -9.37 -10.69 16.96
CA LEU A 187 -10.08 -9.42 16.88
C LEU A 187 -11.21 -9.42 17.91
N ILE A 188 -11.11 -8.55 18.90
CA ILE A 188 -12.08 -8.37 19.97
C ILE A 188 -12.70 -6.99 19.79
N ILE A 189 -14.02 -6.94 19.63
CA ILE A 189 -14.75 -5.70 19.37
C ILE A 189 -15.52 -5.33 20.64
N VAL A 190 -15.31 -4.11 21.13
CA VAL A 190 -15.98 -3.55 22.31
C VAL A 190 -17.12 -2.63 21.85
N ASP A 191 -18.33 -2.74 22.41
CA ASP A 191 -19.49 -1.90 21.96
C ASP A 191 -19.30 -0.42 22.33
N ASN A 192 -18.81 -0.17 23.55
CA ASN A 192 -18.63 1.17 24.13
C ASN A 192 -17.16 1.59 24.13
N GLU A 193 -16.91 2.80 24.62
CA GLU A 193 -15.57 3.31 24.89
C GLU A 193 -14.83 2.40 25.89
N ILE A 194 -13.52 2.21 25.66
CA ILE A 194 -12.65 1.49 26.58
C ILE A 194 -12.38 2.43 27.76
N THR A 195 -13.25 2.41 28.76
CA THR A 195 -13.08 3.20 29.97
C THR A 195 -12.60 2.33 31.12
N LEU A 196 -11.79 2.94 31.99
CA LEU A 196 -11.41 2.37 33.28
C LEU A 196 -12.34 2.93 34.35
N PRO A 197 -12.64 2.16 35.42
CA PRO A 197 -13.37 2.69 36.56
C PRO A 197 -12.61 3.85 37.21
N GLU A 198 -13.34 4.82 37.77
CA GLU A 198 -12.73 5.98 38.46
C GLU A 198 -11.76 5.52 39.55
N GLY A 199 -10.52 6.05 39.53
CA GLY A 199 -9.45 5.66 40.45
C GLY A 199 -8.74 4.35 40.08
N ALA A 200 -8.88 3.87 38.84
CA ALA A 200 -8.19 2.66 38.38
C ALA A 200 -6.66 2.80 38.51
N THR A 201 -6.09 1.98 39.39
CA THR A 201 -4.65 1.82 39.49
C THR A 201 -4.13 0.99 38.31
N PRO A 202 -2.85 1.15 37.90
CA PRO A 202 -2.24 0.29 36.87
C PRO A 202 -2.36 -1.21 37.19
N HIS A 203 -2.50 -1.56 38.46
CA HIS A 203 -2.71 -2.95 38.90
C HIS A 203 -4.00 -3.56 38.36
N ILE A 204 -5.10 -2.80 38.30
CA ILE A 204 -6.38 -3.30 37.78
C ILE A 204 -6.26 -3.64 36.29
N VAL A 205 -5.52 -2.83 35.53
CA VAL A 205 -5.27 -3.09 34.11
C VAL A 205 -4.44 -4.36 33.92
N GLU A 206 -3.42 -4.57 34.77
CA GLU A 206 -2.66 -5.83 34.78
C GLU A 206 -3.53 -7.04 35.11
N GLU A 207 -4.42 -6.93 36.09
CA GLU A 207 -5.35 -7.99 36.46
C GLU A 207 -6.30 -8.35 35.31
N ILE A 208 -6.89 -7.34 34.66
CA ILE A 208 -7.73 -7.55 33.46
C ILE A 208 -6.93 -8.31 32.39
N PHE A 209 -5.68 -7.93 32.15
CA PHE A 209 -4.82 -8.62 31.18
C PHE A 209 -4.39 -10.02 31.60
N LYS A 210 -4.26 -10.29 32.91
CA LYS A 210 -3.97 -11.62 33.45
C LYS A 210 -5.19 -12.53 33.29
N VAL A 211 -6.37 -12.08 33.72
CA VAL A 211 -7.64 -12.83 33.64
C VAL A 211 -7.98 -13.19 32.20
N ASN A 212 -7.86 -12.24 31.29
CA ASN A 212 -8.21 -12.46 29.87
C ASN A 212 -7.08 -13.10 29.04
N CYS A 213 -5.94 -13.44 29.66
CA CYS A 213 -4.75 -13.98 28.99
C CYS A 213 -4.21 -13.07 27.88
N TRP A 214 -4.24 -11.76 28.08
CA TRP A 214 -3.85 -10.71 27.13
C TRP A 214 -2.45 -10.13 27.36
N GLY A 215 -1.80 -10.55 28.45
CA GLY A 215 -0.47 -10.09 28.80
C GLY A 215 0.65 -10.56 27.86
N ARG A 216 1.88 -10.16 28.20
CA ARG A 216 3.11 -10.45 27.45
C ARG A 216 3.30 -11.92 27.09
N HIS A 217 2.94 -12.84 27.99
CA HIS A 217 3.05 -14.30 27.77
C HIS A 217 2.29 -14.79 26.53
N TYR A 218 1.26 -14.07 26.10
CA TYR A 218 0.41 -14.42 24.96
C TYR A 218 0.56 -13.47 23.76
N GLY A 219 1.71 -12.80 23.63
CA GLY A 219 2.04 -11.98 22.47
C GLY A 219 1.64 -10.50 22.57
N ARG A 220 1.27 -10.01 23.76
CA ARG A 220 0.81 -8.63 24.02
C ARG A 220 -0.53 -8.31 23.33
N SER A 221 -1.14 -7.20 23.73
CA SER A 221 -2.41 -6.74 23.16
C SER A 221 -2.34 -5.28 22.69
N THR A 222 -3.01 -4.96 21.58
CA THR A 222 -3.18 -3.58 21.12
C THR A 222 -4.61 -3.13 21.43
N LEU A 223 -4.74 -2.02 22.15
CA LEU A 223 -6.00 -1.30 22.36
C LEU A 223 -6.10 -0.18 21.31
N ILE A 224 -7.23 -0.08 20.63
CA ILE A 224 -7.53 0.98 19.67
C ILE A 224 -8.80 1.70 20.10
N THR A 225 -8.66 2.99 20.39
CA THR A 225 -9.77 3.88 20.78
C THR A 225 -10.16 4.79 19.62
N ASP A 226 -11.41 5.27 19.60
CA ASP A 226 -11.86 6.27 18.63
C ASP A 226 -11.56 7.71 19.09
N GLN A 227 -11.62 7.94 20.39
CA GLN A 227 -11.23 9.19 21.02
C GLN A 227 -10.10 8.93 22.01
N PRO A 228 -9.09 9.82 22.09
CA PRO A 228 -8.02 9.67 23.06
C PRO A 228 -8.53 10.04 24.46
N ASN A 229 -8.40 9.10 25.40
CA ASN A 229 -8.59 9.35 26.82
C ASN A 229 -7.22 9.37 27.51
N GLU A 230 -6.78 10.53 28.01
CA GLU A 230 -5.43 10.73 28.55
C GLU A 230 -5.13 9.78 29.72
N GLU A 231 -6.08 9.58 30.65
CA GLU A 231 -5.91 8.71 31.82
C GLU A 231 -5.69 7.25 31.40
N LEU A 232 -6.45 6.78 30.40
CA LEU A 232 -6.28 5.44 29.84
C LEU A 232 -4.92 5.29 29.15
N PHE A 233 -4.50 6.32 28.40
CA PHE A 233 -3.22 6.29 27.70
C PHE A 233 -2.04 6.24 28.67
N GLU A 234 -2.08 7.03 29.74
CA GLU A 234 -1.04 7.03 30.78
C GLU A 234 -0.99 5.69 31.53
N THR A 235 -2.13 5.19 32.00
CA THR A 235 -2.20 3.91 32.73
C THR A 235 -1.72 2.74 31.88
N VAL A 236 -2.12 2.65 30.61
CA VAL A 236 -1.67 1.58 29.71
C VAL A 236 -0.20 1.73 29.33
N ARG A 237 0.32 2.96 29.20
CA ARG A 237 1.76 3.21 28.99
C ARG A 237 2.60 2.73 30.17
N HIS A 238 2.12 2.92 31.41
CA HIS A 238 2.78 2.36 32.59
C HIS A 238 2.84 0.82 32.54
N VAL A 239 1.81 0.16 32.01
CA VAL A 239 1.72 -1.30 31.85
C VAL A 239 2.20 -1.76 30.45
N GLY A 240 3.05 -0.97 29.80
CA GLY A 240 3.42 -1.11 28.37
C GLY A 240 4.05 -2.45 27.96
N GLU A 241 4.53 -3.25 28.92
CA GLU A 241 5.00 -4.61 28.68
C GLU A 241 3.88 -5.53 28.17
N HIS A 242 2.67 -5.36 28.68
CA HIS A 242 1.52 -6.21 28.37
C HIS A 242 0.72 -5.70 27.16
N ALA A 243 0.58 -4.38 27.04
CA ALA A 243 -0.25 -3.79 25.99
C ALA A 243 0.33 -2.51 25.37
N LYS A 244 -0.14 -2.22 24.17
CA LYS A 244 0.07 -0.96 23.46
C LYS A 244 -1.30 -0.30 23.27
N ILE A 245 -1.38 1.01 23.41
CA ILE A 245 -2.57 1.79 23.13
C ILE A 245 -2.29 2.74 21.96
N LEU A 246 -3.24 2.83 21.03
CA LEU A 246 -3.18 3.69 19.85
C LEU A 246 -4.53 4.40 19.66
N ASP A 247 -4.48 5.67 19.27
CA ASP A 247 -5.65 6.33 18.71
C ASP A 247 -5.90 5.79 17.30
N ARG A 248 -7.15 5.71 16.89
CA ARG A 248 -7.58 5.28 15.55
C ARG A 248 -6.76 5.90 14.41
N ARG A 249 -6.34 7.16 14.55
CA ARG A 249 -5.62 7.92 13.52
C ARG A 249 -4.16 7.51 13.37
N ASP A 250 -3.58 6.97 14.44
CA ASP A 250 -2.16 6.62 14.53
C ASP A 250 -1.92 5.12 14.31
N VAL A 251 -2.96 4.36 13.92
CA VAL A 251 -2.83 2.93 13.65
C VAL A 251 -2.35 2.71 12.21
N ASP A 252 -1.36 1.84 12.06
CA ASP A 252 -0.88 1.34 10.76
C ASP A 252 -1.21 -0.15 10.53
N VAL A 253 -1.05 -0.65 9.30
CA VAL A 253 -1.21 -2.10 8.99
C VAL A 253 -0.21 -2.93 9.79
N LYS A 254 1.02 -2.42 9.96
CA LYS A 254 2.04 -3.04 10.82
C LYS A 254 1.54 -3.23 12.26
N ASP A 255 0.90 -2.23 12.86
CA ASP A 255 0.40 -2.30 14.24
C ASP A 255 -0.68 -3.37 14.41
N LEU A 256 -1.55 -3.53 13.40
CA LEU A 256 -2.55 -4.59 13.38
C LEU A 256 -1.92 -5.99 13.38
N LEU A 257 -0.67 -6.14 12.94
CA LEU A 257 0.03 -7.41 12.77
C LEU A 257 1.08 -7.69 13.86
N GLU A 258 1.48 -6.69 14.63
CA GLU A 258 2.57 -6.81 15.61
C GLU A 258 2.20 -7.65 16.85
N THR A 259 1.07 -7.35 17.48
CA THR A 259 0.68 -7.95 18.78
C THR A 259 -0.10 -9.25 18.62
N GLY A 260 -0.40 -9.93 19.72
CA GLY A 260 -1.15 -11.19 19.73
C GLY A 260 -2.64 -10.97 19.48
N ARG A 261 -3.22 -9.94 20.10
CA ARG A 261 -4.65 -9.63 20.06
C ARG A 261 -4.89 -8.15 19.80
N LEU A 262 -6.01 -7.89 19.16
CA LEU A 262 -6.46 -6.54 18.82
C LEU A 262 -7.81 -6.30 19.47
N ILE A 263 -7.85 -5.35 20.40
CA ILE A 263 -9.05 -4.92 21.10
C ILE A 263 -9.38 -3.54 20.56
N ILE A 264 -10.53 -3.43 19.90
CA ILE A 264 -10.92 -2.23 19.19
C ILE A 264 -12.33 -1.82 19.58
N GLU A 265 -12.54 -0.53 19.80
CA GLU A 265 -13.88 0.02 19.93
C GLU A 265 -14.64 -0.15 18.61
N LYS A 266 -15.91 -0.52 18.70
CA LYS A 266 -16.79 -0.66 17.54
C LYS A 266 -16.78 0.59 16.67
N GLN A 267 -16.85 1.78 17.30
CA GLN A 267 -16.85 3.05 16.59
C GLN A 267 -15.55 3.28 15.80
N ALA A 268 -14.41 2.92 16.40
CA ALA A 268 -13.10 3.02 15.75
C ALA A 268 -13.02 2.05 14.55
N LEU A 269 -13.49 0.81 14.73
CA LEU A 269 -13.51 -0.20 13.67
C LEU A 269 -14.36 0.25 12.48
N ASP A 270 -15.58 0.73 12.73
CA ASP A 270 -16.50 1.21 11.68
C ASP A 270 -15.87 2.36 10.88
N ARG A 271 -15.20 3.30 11.56
CA ARG A 271 -14.53 4.42 10.91
C ARG A 271 -13.31 3.98 10.09
N ILE A 272 -12.48 3.07 10.61
CA ILE A 272 -11.34 2.49 9.87
C ILE A 272 -11.85 1.78 8.62
N LEU A 273 -12.87 0.92 8.74
CA LEU A 273 -13.46 0.21 7.61
C LEU A 273 -14.08 1.18 6.59
N SER A 274 -14.67 2.29 7.04
CA SER A 274 -15.19 3.33 6.15
C SER A 274 -14.11 4.04 5.35
N GLN A 275 -12.96 4.33 5.97
CA GLN A 275 -11.83 4.98 5.30
C GLN A 275 -11.17 4.04 4.29
N HIS A 276 -10.98 2.78 4.67
CA HIS A 276 -10.31 1.77 3.85
C HIS A 276 -11.30 0.94 3.03
N SER A 277 -12.21 1.61 2.32
CA SER A 277 -13.21 0.97 1.45
C SER A 277 -13.25 1.53 0.02
N ARG A 278 -12.24 2.31 -0.39
CA ARG A 278 -12.26 3.03 -1.68
C ARG A 278 -12.22 2.13 -2.92
N ASP A 279 -11.75 0.91 -2.78
CA ASP A 279 -11.76 -0.10 -3.84
C ASP A 279 -13.13 -0.78 -3.99
N LEU A 280 -13.98 -0.73 -2.95
CA LEU A 280 -15.35 -1.21 -3.00
C LEU A 280 -16.23 -0.15 -3.66
N LYS A 281 -17.12 -0.58 -4.57
CA LYS A 281 -18.07 0.32 -5.25
C LYS A 281 -19.15 0.86 -4.28
N ASN A 282 -19.42 0.12 -3.21
CA ASN A 282 -20.36 0.49 -2.15
C ASN A 282 -19.56 1.06 -0.98
N LYS A 283 -19.75 2.35 -0.67
CA LYS A 283 -19.27 2.91 0.59
C LYS A 283 -20.03 2.21 1.72
N PRO A 284 -19.37 1.72 2.79
CA PRO A 284 -20.08 1.21 3.96
C PRO A 284 -20.94 2.34 4.53
N ALA A 285 -22.03 1.98 5.19
CA ALA A 285 -22.88 2.96 5.87
C ALA A 285 -22.00 3.83 6.77
N LYS A 286 -22.01 5.16 6.55
CA LYS A 286 -21.46 6.08 7.55
C LYS A 286 -22.31 5.88 8.79
N ALA A 287 -21.71 5.48 9.90
CA ALA A 287 -22.39 5.50 11.18
C ALA A 287 -22.86 6.94 11.43
N LEU A 288 -24.18 7.13 11.39
CA LEU A 288 -24.82 8.35 11.88
C LEU A 288 -24.86 8.17 13.40
N TYR A 289 -24.00 8.92 14.07
CA TYR A 289 -24.05 9.12 15.52
C TYR A 289 -24.91 10.35 15.79
#